data_AF-A0A5B7CHX8-F1
#
_entry.id   AF-A0A5B7CHX8-F1
#
_cell.length_a   1.000
_cell.length_b   1.000
_cell.length_c   1.000
_cell.angle_alpha   90.00
_cell.angle_beta   90.00
_cell.angle_gamma   90.00
#
_symmetry.space_group_name_H-M   'P 1'
#
loop_
_entity.id
_entity.type
_entity.pdbx_description
1 polymer ?
#
loop_
_entity_poly.entity_id
_entity_poly.type
_entity_poly.pdbx_seq_one_letter_code
_entity_poly.pdbx_strand_id
1 'polypeptide(L)' 'MRQCMKDIGKYSFPHRTVEKWNALNNEVVITHNVHNFKEKLDKWRQDTMSPTRTLYNTTR' A
#
# COMPACT_ATOMS: atom_id res chain seq x y z
N MET A 1 -19.02 24.96 10.74
CA MET A 1 -18.33 23.72 11.20
C MET A 1 -19.05 22.42 10.88
N ARG A 2 -20.38 22.32 10.94
CA ARG A 2 -21.08 21.03 10.67
C ARG A 2 -20.81 20.44 9.29
N GLN A 3 -20.69 21.29 8.26
CA GLN A 3 -20.38 20.84 6.90
C GLN A 3 -18.94 20.32 6.80
N CYS A 4 -17.98 21.05 7.37
CA CYS A 4 -16.57 20.63 7.43
C CYS A 4 -16.39 19.25 8.06
N MET A 5 -17.05 18.92 9.17
CA MET A 5 -16.92 17.58 9.77
C MET A 5 -17.54 16.46 8.93
N LYS A 6 -18.64 16.74 8.23
CA LYS A 6 -19.23 15.79 7.26
C LYS A 6 -18.29 15.55 6.09
N ASP A 7 -17.68 16.62 5.59
CA ASP A 7 -16.75 16.55 4.47
C ASP A 7 -15.45 15.83 4.88
N ILE A 8 -14.93 16.05 6.09
CA ILE A 8 -13.77 15.31 6.62
C ILE A 8 -14.07 13.81 6.62
N GLY A 9 -15.19 13.37 7.20
CA GLY A 9 -15.53 11.95 7.19
C GLY A 9 -15.66 11.39 5.76
N LYS A 10 -16.34 12.12 4.87
CA LYS A 10 -16.58 11.72 3.48
C LYS A 10 -15.32 11.64 2.62
N TYR A 11 -14.39 12.56 2.79
CA TYR A 11 -13.18 12.68 1.96
C TYR A 11 -11.92 12.15 2.64
N SER A 12 -11.99 11.74 3.91
CA SER A 12 -10.87 11.10 4.60
C SER A 12 -10.59 9.70 4.07
N PHE A 13 -9.31 9.36 4.02
CA PHE A 13 -8.89 8.00 3.78
C PHE A 13 -8.88 7.20 5.10
N PRO A 14 -9.28 5.91 5.07
CA PRO A 14 -9.12 5.04 6.22
C PRO A 14 -7.66 5.00 6.69
N HIS A 15 -7.44 4.95 8.00
CA HIS A 15 -6.10 4.91 8.58
C HIS A 15 -5.26 3.76 8.01
N ARG A 16 -5.86 2.57 7.87
CA ARG A 16 -5.24 1.38 7.25
C ARG A 16 -4.73 1.62 5.83
N THR A 17 -5.37 2.51 5.08
CA THR A 17 -4.92 2.87 3.73
C THR A 17 -3.70 3.78 3.82
N VAL A 18 -3.75 4.79 4.70
CA VAL A 18 -2.65 5.74 4.91
C VAL A 18 -1.38 5.04 5.39
N GLU A 19 -1.47 4.11 6.34
CA GLU A 19 -0.30 3.34 6.83
C GLU A 19 0.41 2.59 5.70
N LYS A 20 -0.36 1.96 4.78
CA LYS A 20 0.22 1.25 3.64
C LYS A 20 0.92 2.18 2.66
N TRP A 21 0.38 3.38 2.43
CA TRP A 21 1.02 4.38 1.57
C TRP A 21 2.28 4.95 2.22
N ASN A 22 2.27 5.15 3.55
CA ASN A 22 3.44 5.65 4.29
C ASN A 22 4.56 4.60 4.41
N ALA A 23 4.25 3.31 4.27
CA ALA A 23 5.22 2.23 4.24
C ALA A 23 5.92 2.05 2.88
N LEU A 24 5.56 2.84 1.86
CA LEU A 24 6.25 2.81 0.57
C LEU A 24 7.65 3.40 0.70
N ASN A 25 8.62 2.77 0.02
CA ASN A 25 9.96 3.32 -0.07
C ASN A 25 9.97 4.61 -0.90
N ASN A 26 10.82 5.58 -0.54
CA ASN A 26 11.01 6.83 -1.28
C ASN A 26 11.28 6.57 -2.76
N GLU A 27 12.03 5.53 -3.10
CA GLU A 27 12.30 5.15 -4.48
C GLU A 27 11.07 4.79 -5.31
N VAL A 28 9.98 4.34 -4.67
CA VAL A 28 8.68 4.12 -5.33
C VAL A 28 8.05 5.48 -5.57
N VAL A 29 8.00 6.32 -4.54
CA VAL A 29 7.31 7.63 -4.54
C VAL A 29 7.97 8.65 -5.47
N ILE A 30 9.29 8.71 -5.55
CA ILE A 30 10.04 9.72 -6.34
C ILE A 30 10.12 9.39 -7.83
N THR A 31 9.47 8.33 -8.31
CA THR A 31 9.53 7.95 -9.73
C THR A 31 8.85 9.01 -10.61
N HIS A 32 9.58 9.45 -11.63
CA HIS A 32 9.10 10.51 -12.54
C HIS A 32 8.05 10.02 -13.57
N ASN A 33 7.90 8.71 -13.74
CA ASN A 33 6.99 8.11 -14.73
C ASN A 33 5.97 7.21 -14.04
N VAL A 34 4.68 7.41 -14.36
CA VAL A 34 3.55 6.60 -13.87
C VAL A 34 3.74 5.11 -14.14
N HIS A 35 4.31 4.73 -15.29
CA HIS A 35 4.58 3.33 -15.61
C HIS A 35 5.58 2.72 -14.64
N ASN A 36 6.68 3.43 -14.38
CA ASN A 36 7.72 2.98 -13.45
C ASN A 36 7.21 2.98 -12.00
N PHE A 37 6.39 3.97 -11.62
CA PHE A 37 5.69 3.98 -10.35
C PHE A 37 4.86 2.72 -10.15
N LYS A 38 4.05 2.37 -11.16
CA LYS A 38 3.18 1.18 -11.12
C LYS A 38 4.00 -0.10 -10.97
N GLU A 39 5.05 -0.27 -11.76
CA GLU A 39 5.93 -1.46 -11.66
C GLU A 39 6.57 -1.60 -10.28
N LYS A 40 7.10 -0.50 -9.73
CA LYS A 40 7.73 -0.51 -8.40
C LYS A 40 6.71 -0.75 -7.29
N LEU A 41 5.50 -0.19 -7.41
CA LEU A 41 4.42 -0.43 -6.47
C LEU A 41 3.96 -1.89 -6.51
N ASP A 42 3.84 -2.48 -7.69
CA ASP A 42 3.44 -3.88 -7.87
C ASP A 42 4.49 -4.84 -7.30
N LYS A 43 5.78 -4.54 -7.47
CA LYS A 43 6.88 -5.27 -6.81
C LYS A 43 6.79 -5.16 -5.28
N TRP A 44 6.64 -3.95 -4.74
CA TRP A 44 6.47 -3.74 -3.30
C TRP A 44 5.28 -4.52 -2.72
N ARG A 45 4.16 -4.59 -3.45
CA ARG A 45 3.00 -5.40 -3.05
C ARG A 45 3.31 -6.88 -3.05
N GLN A 46 4.05 -7.38 -4.04
CA GLN A 46 4.46 -8.77 -4.09
C GLN A 46 5.43 -9.10 -2.96
N ASP A 47 6.40 -8.24 -2.65
CA ASP A 47 7.37 -8.52 -1.58
C ASP A 47 6.73 -8.44 -0.18
N THR A 48 5.79 -7.51 0.02
CA THR A 48 5.12 -7.29 1.31
C THR A 48 3.95 -8.26 1.55
N MET A 49 3.26 -8.66 0.48
CA MET A 49 2.10 -9.59 0.54
C MET A 49 2.40 -10.97 -0.02
N SER A 50 3.64 -11.27 -0.43
CA SER A 50 4.09 -12.64 -0.60
C SER A 50 3.86 -13.28 0.75
N PRO A 51 2.87 -14.19 0.89
CA PRO A 51 2.95 -15.09 2.01
C PRO A 51 4.30 -15.73 1.76
N THR A 52 5.21 -15.62 2.73
CA THR A 52 6.27 -16.60 2.91
C THR A 52 5.70 -17.88 2.35
N ARG A 53 6.30 -18.43 1.29
CA ARG A 53 6.02 -19.81 0.92
C ARG A 53 6.46 -20.61 2.16
N THR A 54 5.65 -20.61 3.20
CA THR A 54 5.50 -21.69 4.14
C THR A 54 4.98 -22.79 3.24
N LEU A 55 5.95 -23.40 2.55
CA LEU A 55 5.93 -24.79 2.23
C LEU A 55 5.56 -25.46 3.55
N TYR A 56 4.27 -25.69 3.78
CA TYR A 56 3.88 -26.83 4.58
C TYR A 56 4.19 -28.03 3.69
N ASN A 57 5.47 -28.38 3.66
CA ASN A 57 5.92 -29.64 3.15
C ASN A 57 5.34 -30.72 4.07
N THR A 58 4.40 -31.47 3.50
CA THR A 58 4.08 -32.87 3.79
C THR A 58 5.20 -33.60 4.55
N THR A 59 4.85 -34.19 5.70
CA THR A 59 5.34 -35.41 6.37
C THR A 59 4.71 -35.38 7.77
N ARG A 60 3.80 -36.25 8.22
CA ARG A 60 3.71 -37.71 8.13
C ARG A 60 2.25 -38.14 8.34
#